data_AF-A0A4R6KAU3-F1
#
_entry.id   AF-A0A4R6KAU3-F1
#
_cell.length_a   1.000
_cell.length_b   1.000
_cell.length_c   1.000
_cell.angle_alpha   90.00
_cell.angle_beta   90.00
_cell.angle_gamma   90.00
#
_symmetry.space_group_name_H-M   'P 1'
#
loop_
_entity.id
_entity.type
_entity.pdbx_description
1 polymer ?
#
loop_
_entity_poly.entity_id
_entity_poly.type
_entity_poly.pdbx_seq_one_letter_code
_entity_poly.pdbx_strand_id
1 'polypeptide(L)'
;MNLVGRAGYVGDDLGSALIGARMVEDLMRLCFLMERQYAPYSKWFGTAFGRLSCGPSIGPLCREVLRAESWEEREEALSAAYLAVGELHNQLAITPPVDLGVVRMCDRPFKVVWGDFIGALSADIEDPEVRRLLERWPVGGIEQVRTVLWRVADRRQLLGLLDSR
;
A
#
# COMPACT_ATOMS: atom_id res chain seq x y z
N MET A 1 10.98 0.55 0.42
CA MET A 1 12.03 0.14 -0.55
C MET A 1 11.49 0.35 -1.95
N ASN A 2 12.18 1.12 -2.81
CA ASN A 2 11.75 1.33 -4.20
C ASN A 2 12.19 0.15 -5.08
N LEU A 3 11.30 -0.84 -5.25
CA LEU A 3 11.56 -2.02 -6.08
C LEU A 3 11.36 -1.75 -7.58
N VAL A 4 10.51 -0.78 -7.91
CA VAL A 4 10.22 -0.37 -9.29
C VAL A 4 11.48 0.16 -9.97
N GLY A 5 12.16 1.12 -9.34
CA GLY A 5 13.41 1.66 -9.87
C GLY A 5 14.53 0.64 -9.87
N ARG A 6 14.61 -0.24 -8.86
CA ARG A 6 15.65 -1.27 -8.77
C ARG A 6 15.56 -2.31 -9.89
N ALA A 7 14.36 -2.73 -10.28
CA ALA A 7 14.17 -3.65 -11.40
C ALA A 7 14.55 -2.98 -12.73
N GLY A 8 14.03 -1.76 -12.96
CA GLY A 8 14.34 -1.03 -14.19
C GLY A 8 15.81 -0.65 -14.33
N TYR A 9 16.49 -0.32 -13.23
CA TYR A 9 17.92 0.02 -13.20
C TYR A 9 18.83 -1.11 -13.69
N VAL A 10 18.41 -2.37 -13.56
CA VAL A 10 19.13 -3.53 -14.10
C VAL A 10 18.63 -3.96 -15.49
N GLY A 11 17.84 -3.11 -16.16
CA GLY A 11 17.28 -3.33 -17.49
C GLY A 11 15.97 -4.13 -17.53
N ASP A 12 15.37 -4.44 -16.38
CA ASP A 12 14.10 -5.17 -16.30
C ASP A 12 12.91 -4.22 -16.16
N ASP A 13 12.55 -3.54 -17.24
CA ASP A 13 11.40 -2.63 -17.23
C ASP A 13 10.07 -3.40 -17.09
N LEU A 14 9.99 -4.63 -17.61
CA LEU A 14 8.80 -5.48 -17.42
C LEU A 14 8.56 -5.79 -15.95
N GLY A 15 9.60 -6.19 -15.21
CA GLY A 15 9.54 -6.40 -13.77
C GLY A 15 9.19 -5.11 -13.03
N SER A 16 9.76 -3.98 -13.45
CA SER A 16 9.41 -2.66 -12.93
C SER A 16 7.92 -2.34 -13.11
N ALA A 17 7.34 -2.63 -14.28
CA ALA A 17 5.92 -2.45 -14.58
C ALA A 17 5.02 -3.38 -13.74
N LEU A 18 5.40 -4.66 -13.58
CA LEU A 18 4.66 -5.61 -12.73
C LEU A 18 4.61 -5.15 -11.28
N ILE A 19 5.73 -4.65 -10.76
CA ILE A 19 5.81 -4.12 -9.39
C ILE A 19 4.97 -2.83 -9.28
N GLY A 20 5.05 -1.93 -10.27
CA GLY A 20 4.26 -0.71 -10.31
C GLY A 20 2.75 -0.97 -10.31
N ALA A 21 2.28 -1.94 -11.09
CA ALA A 21 0.88 -2.35 -11.12
C ALA A 21 0.41 -2.88 -9.75
N ARG A 22 1.26 -3.66 -9.07
CA ARG A 22 0.97 -4.11 -7.70
C ARG A 22 0.86 -2.94 -6.72
N MET A 23 1.77 -1.95 -6.79
CA MET A 23 1.70 -0.75 -5.95
C MET A 23 0.41 0.04 -6.21
N VAL A 24 -0.05 0.13 -7.46
CA VAL A 24 -1.34 0.75 -7.80
C VAL A 24 -2.50 -0.01 -7.14
N GLU A 25 -2.52 -1.34 -7.20
CA GLU A 25 -3.55 -2.13 -6.52
C GLU A 25 -3.54 -1.88 -5.00
N ASP A 26 -2.36 -1.90 -4.38
CA ASP A 26 -2.20 -1.66 -2.94
C ASP A 26 -2.68 -0.24 -2.54
N LEU A 27 -2.36 0.79 -3.33
CA LEU A 27 -2.86 2.15 -3.11
C LEU A 27 -4.38 2.25 -3.22
N MET A 28 -4.97 1.60 -4.23
CA MET A 28 -6.42 1.56 -4.39
C MET A 28 -7.08 0.86 -3.20
N ARG A 29 -6.48 -0.22 -2.67
CA ARG A 29 -6.97 -0.91 -1.46
C ARG A 29 -6.87 -0.03 -0.22
N LEU A 30 -5.80 0.76 -0.07
CA LEU A 30 -5.69 1.74 1.00
C LEU A 30 -6.78 2.81 0.91
N CYS A 31 -7.11 3.29 -0.29
CA CYS A 31 -8.22 4.23 -0.49
C CYS A 31 -9.56 3.65 -0.02
N PHE A 32 -9.85 2.39 -0.35
CA PHE A 32 -11.03 1.69 0.18
C PHE A 32 -11.03 1.65 1.71
N LEU A 33 -9.89 1.32 2.33
CA LEU A 33 -9.75 1.28 3.78
C LEU A 33 -9.97 2.66 4.42
N MET A 34 -9.36 3.71 3.87
CA MET A 34 -9.49 5.09 4.36
C MET A 34 -10.93 5.62 4.23
N GLU A 35 -11.64 5.26 3.17
CA GLU A 35 -13.06 5.56 3.02
C GLU A 35 -13.98 4.58 3.78
N ARG A 36 -13.41 3.64 4.53
CA ARG A 36 -14.13 2.63 5.33
C ARG A 36 -15.10 1.79 4.49
N GLN A 37 -14.74 1.53 3.24
CA GLN A 37 -15.48 0.71 2.30
C GLN A 37 -14.74 -0.59 2.02
N TYR A 38 -15.48 -1.69 1.91
CA TYR A 38 -14.88 -2.99 1.58
C TYR A 38 -14.52 -3.05 0.08
N ALA A 39 -13.27 -3.38 -0.22
CA ALA A 39 -12.81 -3.62 -1.58
C ALA A 39 -13.53 -4.85 -2.19
N PRO A 40 -14.27 -4.70 -3.31
CA PRO A 40 -15.04 -5.80 -3.85
C PRO A 40 -14.16 -6.82 -4.57
N TYR A 41 -14.79 -7.87 -5.09
CA TYR A 41 -14.18 -8.87 -5.97
C TYR A 41 -13.40 -8.21 -7.13
N SER A 42 -12.28 -8.81 -7.53
CA SER A 42 -11.30 -8.25 -8.47
C SER A 42 -11.92 -7.74 -9.78
N LYS A 43 -12.92 -8.45 -10.32
CA LYS A 43 -13.65 -8.02 -11.54
C LYS A 43 -14.25 -6.62 -11.42
N TRP A 44 -14.73 -6.24 -10.23
CA TRP A 44 -15.40 -4.97 -9.99
C TRP A 44 -14.52 -3.93 -9.30
N PHE A 45 -13.26 -4.27 -9.01
CA PHE A 45 -12.37 -3.47 -8.19
C PHE A 45 -12.16 -2.06 -8.75
N GLY A 46 -11.78 -1.94 -10.03
CA GLY A 46 -11.59 -0.63 -10.68
C GLY A 46 -12.88 0.19 -10.78
N THR A 47 -14.01 -0.45 -11.12
CA THR A 47 -15.32 0.24 -11.21
C THR A 47 -15.78 0.78 -9.85
N ALA A 48 -15.59 0.00 -8.78
CA ALA A 48 -15.94 0.44 -7.45
C ALA A 48 -14.98 1.51 -6.92
N PHE A 49 -13.67 1.39 -7.22
CA PHE A 49 -12.69 2.40 -6.86
C PHE A 49 -13.04 3.76 -7.48
N GLY A 50 -13.47 3.78 -8.75
CA GLY A 50 -13.91 5.00 -9.41
C GLY A 50 -15.16 5.66 -8.81
N ARG A 51 -15.86 4.99 -7.88
CA ARG A 51 -17.02 5.52 -7.14
C ARG A 51 -16.67 6.01 -5.74
N LEU A 52 -15.44 5.79 -5.27
CA LEU A 52 -14.93 6.38 -4.04
C LEU A 52 -14.85 7.91 -4.18
N SER A 53 -14.94 8.62 -3.07
CA SER A 53 -14.83 10.08 -3.06
C SER A 53 -13.47 10.58 -3.57
N CYS A 54 -12.40 9.86 -3.29
CA CYS A 54 -11.04 10.12 -3.77
C CYS A 54 -10.77 9.56 -5.18
N GLY A 55 -11.68 8.75 -5.74
CA GLY A 55 -11.51 8.11 -7.05
C GLY A 55 -11.15 9.10 -8.17
N PRO A 56 -11.84 10.26 -8.29
CA PRO A 56 -11.51 11.28 -9.29
C PRO A 56 -10.12 11.90 -9.15
N SER A 57 -9.54 11.99 -7.94
CA SER A 57 -8.22 12.58 -7.71
C SER A 57 -7.09 11.55 -7.81
N ILE A 58 -7.28 10.35 -7.28
CA ILE A 58 -6.25 9.29 -7.26
C ILE A 58 -6.24 8.46 -8.55
N GLY A 59 -7.40 8.21 -9.15
CA GLY A 59 -7.52 7.39 -10.36
C GLY A 59 -6.66 7.83 -11.54
N PRO A 60 -6.57 9.13 -11.87
CA PRO A 60 -5.65 9.62 -12.89
C PRO A 60 -4.18 9.30 -12.58
N LEU A 61 -3.73 9.51 -11.34
CA LEU A 61 -2.34 9.23 -10.92
C LEU A 61 -2.00 7.74 -11.07
N CYS A 62 -2.91 6.86 -10.63
CA CYS A 62 -2.75 5.41 -10.83
C CYS A 62 -2.63 5.04 -12.32
N ARG A 63 -3.37 5.72 -13.19
CA ARG A 63 -3.32 5.46 -14.64
C ARG A 63 -1.98 5.90 -15.24
N GLU A 64 -1.40 7.01 -14.79
CA GLU A 64 -0.08 7.44 -15.24
C GLU A 64 1.01 6.42 -14.85
N VAL A 65 0.96 5.87 -13.63
CA VAL A 65 1.85 4.77 -13.23
C VAL A 65 1.74 3.56 -14.17
N LEU A 66 0.51 3.18 -14.53
CA LEU A 66 0.25 2.02 -15.40
C LEU A 66 0.62 2.27 -16.87
N ARG A 67 0.73 3.54 -17.29
CA ARG A 67 1.08 3.93 -18.66
C ARG A 67 2.57 4.18 -18.86
N ALA A 68 3.32 4.43 -17.78
CA ALA A 68 4.75 4.68 -17.85
C ALA A 68 5.49 3.58 -18.59
N GLU A 69 6.32 3.97 -19.57
CA GLU A 69 7.08 3.05 -20.43
C GLU A 69 8.50 2.82 -19.89
N SER A 70 8.96 3.69 -18.99
CA SER A 70 10.24 3.56 -18.30
C SER A 70 10.07 3.54 -16.79
N TRP A 71 11.06 2.99 -16.09
CA TRP A 71 11.05 2.94 -14.63
C TRP A 71 11.19 4.33 -14.01
N GLU A 72 11.88 5.26 -14.67
CA GLU A 72 12.02 6.65 -14.23
C GLU A 72 10.66 7.38 -14.26
N GLU A 73 9.92 7.27 -15.37
CA GLU A 73 8.56 7.79 -15.48
C GLU A 73 7.64 7.16 -14.43
N ARG A 74 7.79 5.86 -14.20
CA ARG A 74 6.99 5.11 -13.23
C ARG A 74 7.31 5.51 -11.79
N GLU A 75 8.57 5.78 -11.47
CA GLU A 75 9.01 6.31 -10.17
C GLU A 75 8.40 7.68 -9.89
N GLU A 76 8.44 8.57 -10.88
CA GLU A 76 7.88 9.93 -10.77
C GLU A 76 6.36 9.87 -10.56
N ALA A 77 5.66 9.07 -11.38
CA ALA A 77 4.21 8.88 -11.28
C ALA A 77 3.80 8.24 -9.94
N LEU A 78 4.57 7.25 -9.45
CA LEU A 78 4.32 6.64 -8.14
C LEU A 78 4.55 7.62 -7.01
N SER A 79 5.57 8.47 -7.10
CA SER A 79 5.83 9.50 -6.09
C SER A 79 4.63 10.45 -5.98
N ALA A 80 4.06 10.89 -7.10
CA ALA A 80 2.85 11.70 -7.11
C ALA A 80 1.65 10.98 -6.48
N ALA A 81 1.44 9.70 -6.82
CA ALA A 81 0.37 8.88 -6.25
C ALA A 81 0.53 8.68 -4.73
N TYR A 82 1.75 8.40 -4.26
CA TYR A 82 2.06 8.22 -2.85
C TYR A 82 1.83 9.50 -2.04
N LEU A 83 2.26 10.66 -2.54
CA LEU A 83 2.00 11.94 -1.89
C LEU A 83 0.50 12.20 -1.77
N ALA A 84 -0.26 12.01 -2.86
CA ALA A 84 -1.70 12.24 -2.84
C ALA A 84 -2.44 11.31 -1.87
N VAL A 85 -2.06 10.02 -1.81
CA VAL A 85 -2.64 9.06 -0.85
C VAL A 85 -2.22 9.37 0.58
N GLY A 86 -0.98 9.82 0.81
CA GLY A 86 -0.52 10.29 2.12
C GLY A 86 -1.30 11.49 2.63
N GLU A 87 -1.64 12.43 1.75
CA GLU A 87 -2.51 13.55 2.10
C GLU A 87 -3.94 13.11 2.46
N LEU A 88 -4.47 12.07 1.80
CA LEU A 88 -5.76 11.49 2.20
C LEU A 88 -5.70 10.93 3.63
N HIS A 89 -4.60 10.25 4.01
CA HIS A 89 -4.41 9.80 5.40
C HIS A 89 -4.43 10.98 6.37
N ASN A 90 -3.69 12.06 6.08
CA ASN A 90 -3.65 13.25 6.93
C ASN A 90 -5.04 13.90 7.08
N GLN A 91 -5.84 13.92 6.01
CA GLN A 91 -7.21 14.46 6.04
C GLN A 91 -8.17 13.66 6.93
N LEU A 92 -7.91 12.38 7.17
CA LEU A 92 -8.71 11.58 8.10
C LEU A 92 -8.54 12.01 9.55
N ALA A 93 -7.45 12.72 9.88
CA ALA A 93 -7.13 13.18 11.23
C ALA A 93 -7.15 12.06 12.30
N ILE A 94 -6.75 10.84 11.90
CA ILE A 94 -6.63 9.67 12.78
C ILE A 94 -5.25 9.55 13.45
N THR A 95 -4.32 10.43 13.07
CA THR A 95 -3.00 10.63 13.68
C THR A 95 -2.70 12.13 13.65
N PRO A 96 -1.69 12.64 14.38
CA PRO A 96 -1.07 13.91 14.02
C PRO A 96 -0.65 13.90 12.53
N PRO A 97 -0.65 15.06 11.83
CA PRO A 97 -0.25 15.11 10.43
C PRO A 97 1.15 14.55 10.23
N VAL A 98 1.28 13.61 9.29
CA VAL A 98 2.55 13.01 8.89
C VAL A 98 3.16 13.89 7.81
N ASP A 99 4.35 14.42 8.06
CA ASP A 99 5.11 15.18 7.05
C ASP A 99 5.60 14.24 5.94
N LEU A 100 5.42 14.67 4.69
CA LEU A 100 5.74 13.88 3.50
C LEU A 100 6.88 14.52 2.73
N GLY A 101 7.94 13.74 2.54
CA GLY A 101 9.12 14.18 1.80
C GLY A 101 9.53 13.19 0.72
N VAL A 102 9.87 13.70 -0.47
CA VAL A 102 10.57 12.89 -1.47
C VAL A 102 12.06 12.90 -1.13
N VAL A 103 12.60 11.75 -0.72
CA VAL A 103 14.00 11.60 -0.32
C VAL A 103 14.69 10.53 -1.17
N ARG A 104 16.03 10.55 -1.19
CA ARG A 104 16.79 9.45 -1.79
C ARG A 104 16.77 8.24 -0.85
N MET A 105 16.64 7.06 -1.44
CA MET A 105 16.66 5.80 -0.71
C MET A 105 18.10 5.47 -0.26
N CYS A 106 18.48 5.95 0.92
CA CYS A 106 19.85 5.86 1.42
C CYS A 106 20.85 6.40 0.37
N ASP A 107 21.90 5.64 0.05
CA ASP A 107 22.92 6.00 -0.94
C ASP A 107 22.60 5.50 -2.36
N ARG A 108 21.33 5.19 -2.66
CA ARG A 108 20.91 4.67 -3.97
C ARG A 108 20.27 5.78 -4.83
N PRO A 109 20.30 5.64 -6.17
CA PRO A 109 19.81 6.68 -7.09
C PRO A 109 18.27 6.75 -7.19
N PHE A 110 17.54 6.10 -6.28
CA PHE A 110 16.08 5.99 -6.33
C PHE A 110 15.42 6.95 -5.34
N LYS A 111 14.28 7.52 -5.73
CA LYS A 111 13.46 8.35 -4.86
C LYS A 111 12.47 7.49 -4.07
N VAL A 112 12.12 7.91 -2.87
CA VAL A 112 11.01 7.38 -2.07
C VAL A 112 10.23 8.53 -1.44
N VAL A 113 8.91 8.38 -1.37
CA VAL A 113 8.09 9.22 -0.50
C VAL A 113 8.19 8.65 0.90
N TRP A 114 8.75 9.44 1.81
CA TRP A 114 8.92 9.08 3.21
C TRP A 114 7.87 9.78 4.07
N GLY A 115 7.31 9.02 5.01
CA GLY A 115 6.43 9.47 6.07
C GLY A 115 6.29 8.36 7.10
N ASP A 116 6.38 8.68 8.40
CA ASP A 116 6.32 7.70 9.48
C ASP A 116 4.88 7.34 9.86
N PHE A 117 4.12 6.83 8.89
CA PHE A 117 2.73 6.41 9.11
C PHE A 117 2.61 5.29 10.13
N ILE A 118 3.58 4.35 10.14
CA ILE A 118 3.56 3.21 11.05
C ILE A 118 3.82 3.68 12.48
N GLY A 119 4.83 4.54 12.71
CA GLY A 119 5.07 5.13 14.01
C GLY A 119 3.88 5.95 14.48
N ALA A 120 3.32 6.81 13.61
CA ALA A 120 2.16 7.63 13.93
C ALA A 120 0.92 6.80 14.31
N LEU A 121 0.60 5.76 13.53
CA LEU A 121 -0.53 4.87 13.81
C LEU A 121 -0.30 4.00 15.04
N SER A 122 0.94 3.56 15.28
CA SER A 122 1.26 2.69 16.43
C SER A 122 1.28 3.44 17.75
N ALA A 123 1.61 4.74 17.73
CA ALA A 123 1.70 5.57 18.93
C ALA A 123 0.35 5.68 19.68
N ASP A 124 -0.77 5.71 18.96
CA ASP A 124 -2.12 5.85 19.53
C ASP A 124 -2.74 4.50 19.96
N ILE A 125 -2.04 3.38 19.80
CA ILE A 125 -2.56 2.07 20.20
C ILE A 125 -2.32 1.84 21.69
N GLU A 126 -3.36 2.06 22.49
CA GLU A 126 -3.34 1.94 23.96
C GLU A 126 -3.64 0.52 24.47
N ASP A 127 -4.48 -0.24 23.76
CA ASP A 127 -4.90 -1.57 24.19
C ASP A 127 -3.71 -2.55 24.24
N PRO A 128 -3.40 -3.14 25.42
CA PRO A 128 -2.25 -4.03 25.57
C PRO A 128 -2.30 -5.29 24.71
N GLU A 129 -3.49 -5.86 24.46
CA GLU A 129 -3.63 -7.05 23.61
C GLU A 129 -3.43 -6.68 22.14
N VAL A 130 -3.92 -5.51 21.70
CA VAL A 130 -3.66 -5.01 20.35
C VAL A 130 -2.19 -4.69 20.15
N ARG A 131 -1.52 -4.08 21.15
CA ARG A 131 -0.09 -3.77 21.08
C ARG A 131 0.78 -5.02 20.94
N ARG A 132 0.45 -6.11 21.65
CA ARG A 132 1.14 -7.40 21.51
C ARG A 132 1.06 -7.96 20.09
N LEU A 133 -0.04 -7.71 19.36
CA LEU A 133 -0.17 -8.14 17.96
C LEU A 133 0.84 -7.41 17.06
N LEU A 134 1.03 -6.10 17.26
CA LEU A 134 1.99 -5.30 16.50
C LEU A 134 3.42 -5.74 16.74
N GLU A 135 3.79 -5.97 18.00
CA GLU A 135 5.14 -6.41 18.40
C GLU A 135 5.50 -7.77 17.80
N ARG A 136 4.50 -8.65 17.69
CA ARG A 136 4.67 -9.99 17.14
C ARG A 136 4.68 -9.99 15.62
N TRP A 137 3.88 -9.14 15.00
CA TRP A 137 3.66 -9.16 13.56
C TRP A 137 3.34 -7.75 13.03
N PRO A 138 4.35 -6.93 12.73
CA PRO A 138 4.14 -5.53 12.39
C PRO A 138 3.49 -5.31 11.01
N VAL A 139 3.37 -6.32 10.13
CA VAL A 139 2.86 -6.14 8.75
C VAL A 139 2.17 -7.37 8.12
N GLY A 140 0.93 -7.19 7.64
CA GLY A 140 0.20 -8.04 6.64
C GLY A 140 -0.09 -9.50 7.04
N GLY A 141 -1.26 -10.11 6.86
CA GLY A 141 -2.52 -9.74 6.25
C GLY A 141 -3.41 -10.97 6.32
N ILE A 142 -4.47 -10.93 7.13
CA ILE A 142 -5.51 -11.99 7.06
C ILE A 142 -6.04 -12.14 5.62
N GLU A 143 -5.95 -11.05 4.85
CA GLU A 143 -6.20 -10.95 3.41
C GLU A 143 -5.21 -11.74 2.53
N GLN A 144 -3.90 -11.74 2.84
CA GLN A 144 -2.91 -12.55 2.12
C GLN A 144 -3.14 -14.03 2.31
N VAL A 145 -3.62 -14.42 3.50
CA VAL A 145 -3.99 -15.81 3.74
C VAL A 145 -5.32 -16.12 3.10
N ARG A 146 -6.30 -15.22 3.11
CA ARG A 146 -7.62 -15.49 2.48
C ARG A 146 -7.50 -15.84 1.00
N THR A 147 -6.54 -15.25 0.29
CA THR A 147 -6.28 -15.59 -1.12
C THR A 147 -5.60 -16.94 -1.31
N VAL A 148 -4.94 -17.48 -0.27
CA VAL A 148 -4.32 -18.81 -0.27
C VAL A 148 -5.30 -19.88 0.25
N LEU A 149 -6.02 -19.59 1.34
CA LEU A 149 -7.03 -20.43 2.00
C LEU A 149 -8.43 -19.92 1.66
N TRP A 150 -8.84 -20.18 0.42
CA TRP A 150 -10.13 -19.72 -0.10
C TRP A 150 -11.33 -20.31 0.66
N ARG A 151 -11.22 -21.57 1.11
CA ARG A 151 -12.27 -22.24 1.90
C ARG A 151 -12.27 -21.71 3.33
N VAL A 152 -13.47 -21.38 3.82
CA VAL A 152 -13.66 -20.89 5.20
C VAL A 152 -13.17 -21.91 6.23
N ALA A 153 -13.35 -23.21 5.98
CA ALA A 153 -12.91 -24.28 6.87
C ALA A 153 -11.38 -24.31 7.08
N ASP A 154 -10.62 -24.01 6.04
CA ASP A 154 -9.16 -24.12 6.07
C ASP A 154 -8.52 -22.95 6.85
N ARG A 155 -9.25 -21.83 7.02
CA ARG A 155 -8.76 -20.65 7.74
C ARG A 155 -8.45 -20.92 9.22
N ARG A 156 -9.06 -21.94 9.84
CA ARG A 156 -8.73 -22.34 11.23
C ARG A 156 -7.29 -22.85 11.36
N GLN A 157 -6.68 -23.31 10.28
CA GLN A 157 -5.26 -23.73 10.28
C GLN A 157 -4.31 -22.56 10.57
N LEU A 158 -4.76 -21.32 10.38
CA LEU A 158 -3.99 -20.12 10.76
C LEU A 158 -3.76 -19.99 12.25
N LEU A 159 -4.69 -20.47 13.08
CA LEU A 159 -4.52 -20.44 14.53
C LEU A 159 -3.28 -21.25 14.92
N GLY A 160 -3.03 -22.37 14.24
CA GLY A 160 -1.82 -23.17 14.45
C GLY A 160 -0.53 -22.43 14.11
N LEU A 161 -0.51 -21.59 13.07
CA LEU A 161 0.66 -20.75 12.74
C LEU A 161 0.89 -19.63 13.77
N LEU A 162 -0.18 -19.15 14.41
CA LEU A 162 -0.12 -18.14 15.47
C LEU A 162 0.16 -18.75 16.84
N ASP A 163 -0.10 -20.03 17.07
CA ASP A 163 0.15 -20.73 18.34
C ASP A 163 1.47 -21.50 18.36
N SER A 164 2.15 -21.62 17.21
CA SER A 164 3.47 -22.26 17.10
C SER A 164 4.55 -21.42 17.78
N ARG A 165 4.90 -21.80 19.01
CA ARG A 165 6.23 -21.61 19.59
C ARG A 165 7.07 -22.85 19.31
#